data_AF-A0A1I7NF38-F1
#
_entry.id   AF-A0A1I7NF38-F1
#
_cell.length_a   1.000
_cell.length_b   1.000
_cell.length_c   1.000
_cell.angle_alpha   90.00
_cell.angle_beta   90.00
_cell.angle_gamma   90.00
#
_symmetry.space_group_name_H-M   'P 1'
#
loop_
_entity.id
_entity.type
_entity.pdbx_description
1 polymer ?
#
loop_
_entity_poly.entity_id
_entity_poly.type
_entity_poly.pdbx_seq_one_letter_code
_entity_poly.pdbx_strand_id
1 'polypeptide(L)'
;MPATPLSRADALATLSLLSAEPPRSIAESLADVFVSNDQEGRVTVRPDLYRAGFSDEEIDAHQAEAVQIAGRRQRNASTRDVNTARQKSIEEITAEMAEAILANMPPDILLVSDLQGRGHSTRNIDFCLPRAKAIAATQFAQRAAGGLQ
;
A
#
# COMPACT_ATOMS: atom_id res chain seq x y z
N MET A 1 -31.99 -16.14 16.33
CA MET A 1 -32.47 -15.27 15.23
C MET A 1 -31.73 -15.68 13.97
N PRO A 2 -32.36 -16.34 12.98
CA PRO A 2 -31.67 -16.65 11.72
C PRO A 2 -31.53 -15.36 10.90
N ALA A 3 -30.33 -15.10 10.39
CA ALA A 3 -30.05 -13.98 9.50
C ALA A 3 -30.85 -14.17 8.19
N THR A 4 -31.77 -13.26 7.91
CA THR A 4 -32.50 -13.22 6.65
C THR A 4 -31.53 -13.05 5.48
N PRO A 5 -31.68 -13.82 4.39
CA PRO A 5 -30.85 -13.64 3.20
C PRO A 5 -31.14 -12.27 2.57
N LEU A 6 -30.15 -11.39 2.58
CA LEU A 6 -30.19 -10.12 1.87
C LEU A 6 -30.40 -10.39 0.39
N SER A 7 -31.45 -9.79 -0.18
CA SER A 7 -31.70 -9.86 -1.63
C SER A 7 -30.52 -9.26 -2.37
N ARG A 8 -30.17 -9.82 -3.53
CA ARG A 8 -29.12 -9.27 -4.42
C ARG A 8 -29.38 -7.79 -4.76
N ALA A 9 -30.64 -7.38 -4.81
CA ALA A 9 -31.02 -5.98 -5.02
C ALA A 9 -30.63 -5.09 -3.82
N ASP A 10 -30.83 -5.58 -2.59
CA ASP A 10 -30.46 -4.85 -1.37
C ASP A 10 -28.94 -4.77 -1.19
N ALA A 11 -28.23 -5.84 -1.58
CA ALA A 11 -26.76 -5.85 -1.59
C ALA A 11 -26.19 -4.86 -2.63
N LEU A 12 -26.82 -4.73 -3.80
CA LEU A 12 -26.41 -3.76 -4.81
C LEU A 12 -26.74 -2.31 -4.39
N ALA A 13 -27.89 -2.09 -3.75
CA ALA A 13 -28.25 -0.77 -3.23
C ALA A 13 -27.30 -0.31 -2.11
N THR A 14 -26.94 -1.22 -1.20
CA THR A 14 -25.97 -0.92 -0.13
C THR A 14 -24.57 -0.69 -0.68
N LEU A 15 -24.12 -1.46 -1.68
CA LEU A 15 -22.85 -1.21 -2.37
C LEU A 15 -22.85 0.12 -3.13
N SER A 16 -23.97 0.50 -3.77
CA SER A 16 -24.10 1.79 -4.47
C SER A 16 -24.10 2.98 -3.51
N LEU A 17 -24.64 2.82 -2.30
CA LEU A 17 -24.58 3.82 -1.23
C LEU A 17 -23.18 3.91 -0.61
N LEU A 18 -22.44 2.80 -0.55
CA LEU A 18 -21.05 2.77 -0.08
C LEU A 18 -20.05 3.29 -1.13
N SER A 19 -20.40 3.21 -2.42
CA SER A 19 -19.58 3.74 -3.52
C SER A 19 -19.92 5.18 -3.92
N ALA A 20 -21.03 5.72 -3.42
CA ALA A 20 -21.33 7.12 -3.59
C ALA A 20 -20.37 7.92 -2.72
N GLU A 21 -19.36 8.55 -3.33
CA GLU A 21 -18.55 9.56 -2.65
C GLU A 21 -19.52 10.54 -1.96
N PRO A 22 -19.31 10.86 -0.67
CA PRO A 22 -20.17 11.83 0.00
C PRO A 22 -20.18 13.12 -0.84
N PRO A 23 -21.33 13.81 -0.96
CA PRO A 23 -21.40 15.04 -1.75
C PRO A 23 -20.34 16.00 -1.22
N ARG A 24 -19.33 16.28 -2.04
CA ARG A 24 -18.26 17.23 -1.70
C ARG A 24 -18.89 18.58 -1.45
N SER A 25 -18.40 19.28 -0.42
CA SER A 25 -18.92 20.62 -0.13
C SER A 25 -18.50 21.57 -1.26
N ILE A 26 -19.31 22.60 -1.51
CA ILE A 26 -19.00 23.64 -2.51
C ILE A 26 -17.64 24.29 -2.22
N ALA A 27 -17.30 24.47 -0.94
CA ALA A 27 -16.00 24.96 -0.50
C ALA A 27 -14.83 24.03 -0.89
N GLU A 28 -15.01 22.71 -0.85
CA GLU A 28 -13.99 21.75 -1.29
C GLU A 28 -13.79 21.79 -2.81
N SER A 29 -14.86 21.92 -3.59
CA SER A 29 -14.77 22.06 -5.05
C SER A 29 -14.14 23.38 -5.47
N LEU A 30 -14.44 24.48 -4.77
CA LEU A 30 -13.74 25.76 -4.96
C LEU A 30 -12.25 25.64 -4.60
N ALA A 31 -11.92 24.92 -3.52
CA ALA A 31 -10.54 24.69 -3.11
C ALA A 31 -9.72 23.92 -4.16
N ASP A 32 -10.33 22.99 -4.89
CA ASP A 32 -9.68 22.26 -5.99
C ASP A 32 -9.21 23.23 -7.09
N VAL A 33 -10.03 24.23 -7.45
CA VAL A 33 -9.67 25.24 -8.44
C VAL A 33 -8.51 26.11 -7.96
N PHE A 34 -8.54 26.54 -6.69
CA PHE A 34 -7.44 27.31 -6.09
C PHE A 34 -6.12 26.53 -6.09
N VAL A 35 -6.16 25.24 -5.72
CA VAL A 35 -4.97 24.38 -5.71
C VAL A 35 -4.45 24.14 -7.12
N SER A 36 -5.34 23.88 -8.09
CA SER A 36 -4.95 23.63 -9.48
C SER A 36 -4.26 24.85 -10.10
N ASN A 37 -4.84 26.04 -9.94
CA ASN A 37 -4.25 27.27 -10.47
C ASN A 37 -2.89 27.58 -9.83
N ASP A 38 -2.76 27.38 -8.52
CA ASP A 38 -1.49 27.57 -7.83
C ASP A 38 -0.41 26.58 -8.28
N GLN A 39 -0.76 25.31 -8.52
CA GLN A 39 0.15 24.32 -9.12
C GLN A 39 0.61 24.72 -10.52
N GLU A 40 -0.24 25.41 -11.29
CA GLU A 40 0.11 26.00 -12.58
C GLU A 40 0.87 27.34 -12.47
N GLY A 41 1.11 27.84 -11.25
CA GLY A 41 1.75 29.14 -11.00
C GLY A 41 0.87 30.34 -11.38
N ARG A 42 -0.45 30.16 -11.42
CA ARG A 42 -1.44 31.17 -11.80
C ARG A 42 -2.25 31.65 -10.60
N VAL A 43 -2.62 32.93 -10.63
CA VAL A 43 -3.56 33.50 -9.66
C VAL A 43 -4.97 33.14 -10.08
N THR A 44 -5.75 32.57 -9.17
CA THR A 44 -7.18 32.29 -9.43
C THR A 44 -7.94 33.60 -9.53
N VAL A 45 -8.58 33.84 -10.68
CA VAL A 45 -9.45 35.01 -10.87
C VAL A 45 -10.92 34.60 -10.89
N ARG A 46 -11.81 35.54 -10.53
CA ARG A 46 -13.26 35.33 -10.49
C ARG A 46 -13.84 34.70 -11.79
N PRO A 47 -13.38 35.09 -13.00
CA PRO A 47 -13.74 34.43 -14.25
C PRO A 47 -13.46 32.92 -14.32
N ASP A 48 -12.40 32.43 -13.66
CA ASP A 48 -12.07 31.01 -13.65
C ASP A 48 -13.07 30.21 -12.81
N LEU A 49 -13.57 30.82 -11.73
CA LEU A 49 -14.61 30.24 -10.88
C LEU A 49 -15.95 30.15 -11.61
N TYR A 50 -16.31 31.16 -12.41
CA TYR A 50 -17.50 31.07 -13.27
C TYR A 50 -17.36 29.98 -14.34
N ARG A 51 -16.17 29.83 -14.94
CA ARG A 51 -15.90 28.74 -15.89
C ARG A 51 -16.01 27.36 -15.25
N ALA A 52 -15.68 27.26 -13.97
CA ALA A 52 -15.86 26.05 -13.17
C ALA A 52 -17.33 25.81 -12.75
N GLY A 53 -18.24 26.75 -13.05
CA GLY A 53 -19.69 26.59 -12.84
C GLY A 53 -20.21 27.15 -11.53
N PHE A 54 -19.41 27.90 -10.77
CA PHE A 54 -19.85 28.51 -9.51
C PHE A 54 -20.60 29.82 -9.75
N SER A 55 -21.68 30.04 -8.99
CA SER A 55 -22.42 31.30 -8.94
C SER A 55 -21.75 32.33 -8.02
N ASP A 56 -22.10 33.61 -8.17
CA ASP A 56 -21.58 34.67 -7.31
C ASP A 56 -21.89 34.46 -5.82
N GLU A 57 -23.11 33.98 -5.52
CA GLU A 57 -23.53 33.71 -4.15
C GLU A 57 -22.71 32.59 -3.51
N GLU A 58 -22.40 31.53 -4.27
CA GLU A 58 -21.57 30.42 -3.81
C GLU A 58 -20.12 30.83 -3.60
N ILE A 59 -19.57 31.66 -4.50
CA ILE A 59 -18.22 32.18 -4.38
C ILE A 59 -18.13 33.05 -3.12
N ASP A 60 -19.01 34.03 -2.94
CA ASP A 60 -18.94 34.95 -1.81
C ASP A 60 -19.18 34.23 -0.47
N ALA A 61 -20.05 33.21 -0.43
CA ALA A 61 -20.31 32.43 0.77
C ALA A 61 -19.17 31.49 1.16
N HIS A 62 -18.47 30.87 0.19
CA HIS A 62 -17.54 29.76 0.45
C HIS A 62 -16.07 30.06 0.14
N GLN A 63 -15.75 31.21 -0.45
CA GLN A 63 -14.36 31.56 -0.82
C GLN A 63 -13.40 31.54 0.37
N ALA A 64 -13.80 32.08 1.52
CA ALA A 64 -12.94 32.14 2.70
C ALA A 64 -12.56 30.74 3.22
N GLU A 65 -13.54 29.82 3.23
CA GLU A 65 -13.34 28.42 3.63
C GLU A 65 -12.49 27.67 2.60
N ALA A 66 -12.78 27.86 1.30
CA ALA A 66 -12.03 27.25 0.20
C ALA A 66 -10.54 27.63 0.23
N VAL A 67 -10.21 28.89 0.52
CA VAL A 67 -8.81 29.36 0.66
C VAL A 67 -8.11 28.68 1.83
N GLN A 68 -8.80 28.47 2.96
CA GLN A 68 -8.23 27.75 4.10
C GLN A 68 -7.96 26.27 3.79
N ILE A 69 -8.90 25.62 3.10
CA ILE A 69 -8.76 24.23 2.64
C ILE A 69 -7.58 24.10 1.66
N ALA A 70 -7.52 24.98 0.66
CA ALA A 70 -6.43 25.01 -0.33
C ALA A 70 -5.06 25.23 0.34
N GLY A 71 -4.95 26.22 1.23
CA GLY A 71 -3.72 26.49 1.97
C GLY A 71 -3.30 25.36 2.94
N ARG A 72 -4.26 24.58 3.46
CA ARG A 72 -3.95 23.36 4.23
C ARG A 72 -3.39 22.26 3.32
N ARG A 73 -4.01 22.04 2.15
CA ARG A 73 -3.58 21.04 1.18
C ARG A 73 -2.19 21.34 0.61
N GLN A 74 -1.89 22.59 0.31
CA GLN A 74 -0.56 23.02 -0.15
C GLN A 74 0.52 22.81 0.91
N ARG A 75 0.26 23.18 2.17
CA ARG A 75 1.20 22.92 3.28
C ARG A 75 1.46 21.43 3.47
N ASN A 76 0.43 20.60 3.35
CA ASN A 76 0.57 19.15 3.41
C ASN A 76 1.33 18.58 2.21
N ALA A 77 1.18 19.15 1.02
CA ALA A 77 1.94 18.77 -0.17
C ALA A 77 3.43 19.15 -0.02
N SER A 78 3.71 20.39 0.39
CA SER A 78 5.07 20.89 0.64
C SER A 78 5.80 20.12 1.73
N THR A 79 5.11 19.68 2.79
CA THR A 79 5.69 18.82 3.84
C THR A 79 5.88 17.36 3.40
N ARG A 80 5.21 16.91 2.32
CA ARG A 80 5.37 15.54 1.78
C ARG A 80 6.68 15.38 0.99
N ASP A 81 7.11 16.42 0.27
CA ASP A 81 8.36 16.38 -0.51
C ASP A 81 9.63 16.38 0.36
N VAL A 82 9.55 16.90 1.58
CA VAL A 82 10.65 16.84 2.57
C VAL A 82 10.85 15.43 3.12
N ASN A 83 9.91 14.50 2.87
CA ASN A 83 9.99 13.11 3.30
C ASN A 83 10.44 12.16 2.17
N THR A 84 11.35 12.63 1.31
CA THR A 84 12.16 11.76 0.46
C THR A 84 13.19 11.05 1.32
N ALA A 85 12.74 10.02 2.06
CA ALA A 85 13.64 9.03 2.62
C ALA A 85 14.61 8.59 1.52
N ARG A 86 15.92 8.62 1.81
CA ARG A 86 16.99 8.21 0.88
C ARG A 86 16.54 6.95 0.14
N GLN A 87 16.41 7.03 -1.18
CA GLN A 87 16.11 5.85 -1.99
C GLN A 87 17.25 4.86 -1.77
N LYS A 88 16.97 3.80 -0.99
CA LYS A 88 17.93 2.75 -0.73
C LYS A 88 18.25 2.06 -2.05
N SER A 89 19.52 1.74 -2.27
CA SER A 89 19.89 0.97 -3.46
C SER A 89 19.30 -0.43 -3.39
N ILE A 90 19.14 -1.09 -4.54
CA ILE A 90 18.68 -2.49 -4.58
C ILE A 90 19.59 -3.38 -3.74
N GLU A 91 20.89 -3.10 -3.72
CA GLU A 91 21.87 -3.83 -2.92
C GLU A 91 21.65 -3.64 -1.42
N GLU A 92 21.40 -2.40 -0.97
CA GLU A 92 21.09 -2.10 0.44
C GLU A 92 19.79 -2.81 0.88
N ILE A 93 18.76 -2.79 0.03
CA ILE A 93 17.49 -3.48 0.31
C ILE A 93 17.71 -5.01 0.35
N THR A 94 18.52 -5.56 -0.56
CA THR A 94 18.79 -6.99 -0.61
C THR A 94 19.55 -7.47 0.62
N ALA A 95 20.51 -6.67 1.11
CA ALA A 95 21.26 -6.96 2.32
C ALA A 95 20.36 -6.95 3.56
N GLU A 96 19.52 -5.92 3.71
CA GLU A 96 18.55 -5.83 4.82
C GLU A 96 17.52 -6.96 4.77
N MET A 97 17.05 -7.31 3.57
CA MET A 97 16.15 -8.46 3.39
C MET A 97 16.83 -9.77 3.78
N ALA A 98 18.08 -10.00 3.36
CA ALA A 98 18.81 -11.22 3.72
C ALA A 98 18.99 -11.36 5.23
N GLU A 99 19.29 -10.26 5.92
CA GLU A 99 19.41 -10.23 7.38
C GLU A 99 18.06 -10.50 8.07
N ALA A 100 16.98 -9.85 7.62
CA ALA A 100 15.64 -10.08 8.15
C ALA A 100 15.15 -11.51 7.93
N ILE A 101 15.51 -12.09 6.78
CA ILE A 101 15.21 -13.47 6.41
C ILE A 101 15.92 -14.46 7.35
N LEU A 102 17.22 -14.27 7.59
CA LEU A 102 17.99 -15.12 8.50
C LEU A 102 17.52 -14.99 9.95
N ALA A 103 17.10 -13.80 10.37
CA ALA A 103 16.65 -13.54 11.75
C ALA A 103 15.26 -14.13 12.04
N ASN A 104 14.36 -14.17 11.05
CA ASN A 104 12.94 -14.45 11.30
C ASN A 104 12.42 -15.73 10.64
N MET A 105 13.09 -16.29 9.62
CA MET A 105 12.59 -17.50 8.97
C MET A 105 13.17 -18.77 9.60
N PRO A 106 12.31 -19.77 9.91
CA PRO A 106 12.76 -21.10 10.28
C PRO A 106 13.69 -21.71 9.22
N PRO A 107 14.73 -22.46 9.62
CA PRO A 107 15.68 -23.11 8.70
C PRO A 107 15.02 -23.97 7.62
N ASP A 108 13.87 -24.56 7.96
CA ASP A 108 13.10 -25.40 7.07
C ASP A 108 12.47 -24.63 5.91
N ILE A 109 12.04 -23.38 6.14
CA ILE A 109 11.44 -22.53 5.11
C ILE A 109 12.52 -22.03 4.14
N LEU A 110 13.72 -21.76 4.66
CA LEU A 110 14.90 -21.41 3.85
C LEU A 110 15.29 -22.55 2.92
N LEU A 111 15.32 -23.78 3.42
CA LEU A 111 15.61 -24.98 2.63
C LEU A 111 14.57 -25.22 1.53
N VAL A 112 13.28 -25.04 1.85
CA VAL A 112 12.20 -25.15 0.84
C VAL A 112 12.37 -24.09 -0.24
N SER A 113 12.66 -22.85 0.15
CA SER A 113 12.85 -21.72 -0.78
C SER A 113 14.04 -21.93 -1.72
N ASP A 114 15.17 -22.44 -1.22
CA ASP A 114 16.34 -22.79 -2.03
C ASP A 114 16.03 -23.93 -3.03
N LEU A 115 15.32 -24.98 -2.59
CA LEU A 115 14.92 -26.08 -3.46
C LEU A 115 13.94 -25.63 -4.56
N GLN A 116 13.02 -24.72 -4.24
CA GLN A 116 12.13 -24.09 -5.23
C GLN A 116 12.91 -23.22 -6.21
N GLY A 117 13.90 -22.45 -5.74
CA GLY A 117 14.78 -21.64 -6.58
C GLY A 117 15.60 -22.48 -7.57
N ARG A 118 15.90 -23.74 -7.22
CA ARG A 118 16.55 -24.74 -8.10
C ARG A 118 15.57 -25.46 -9.04
N GLY A 119 14.29 -25.10 -9.02
CA GLY A 119 13.26 -25.62 -9.93
C GLY A 119 12.53 -26.88 -9.44
N HIS A 120 12.67 -27.27 -8.17
CA HIS A 120 11.88 -28.37 -7.62
C HIS A 120 10.45 -27.92 -7.32
N SER A 121 9.46 -28.72 -7.74
CA SER A 121 8.05 -28.41 -7.46
C SER A 121 7.75 -28.56 -5.97
N THR A 122 6.88 -27.70 -5.45
CA THR A 122 6.45 -27.73 -4.03
C THR A 122 5.94 -29.11 -3.62
N ARG A 123 5.15 -29.77 -4.48
CA ARG A 123 4.64 -31.13 -4.25
C ARG A 123 5.76 -32.17 -4.08
N ASN A 124 6.82 -32.07 -4.86
CA ASN A 124 7.97 -32.98 -4.75
C ASN A 124 8.80 -32.69 -3.50
N ILE A 125 8.94 -31.40 -3.14
CA ILE A 125 9.63 -31.00 -1.92
C ILE A 125 8.88 -31.52 -0.70
N ASP A 126 7.59 -31.24 -0.56
CA ASP A 126 6.77 -31.67 0.59
C ASP A 126 6.78 -33.20 0.77
N PHE A 127 6.76 -33.94 -0.35
CA PHE A 127 6.79 -35.40 -0.34
C PHE A 127 8.16 -35.95 0.11
N CYS A 128 9.25 -35.35 -0.34
CA CYS A 128 10.60 -35.88 -0.11
C CYS A 128 11.29 -35.30 1.13
N LEU A 129 10.90 -34.11 1.59
CA LEU A 129 11.62 -33.34 2.60
C LEU A 129 11.74 -34.06 3.95
N PRO A 130 10.69 -34.70 4.51
CA PRO A 130 10.82 -35.43 5.79
C PRO A 130 11.83 -36.58 5.70
N ARG A 131 11.80 -37.34 4.60
CA ARG A 131 12.72 -38.47 4.36
C ARG A 131 14.16 -37.98 4.15
N ALA A 132 14.34 -36.92 3.37
CA ALA A 132 15.65 -36.32 3.14
C ALA A 132 16.27 -35.78 4.43
N LYS A 133 15.48 -35.12 5.29
CA LYS A 133 15.91 -34.66 6.62
C LYS A 133 16.37 -35.81 7.51
N ALA A 134 15.60 -36.90 7.57
CA ALA A 134 15.97 -38.07 8.36
C ALA A 134 17.31 -38.68 7.89
N ILE A 135 17.50 -38.83 6.57
CA ILE A 135 18.75 -39.35 6.00
C ILE A 135 19.92 -38.41 6.31
N ALA A 136 19.75 -37.10 6.09
CA ALA A 136 20.79 -36.11 6.36
C ALA A 136 21.18 -36.05 7.84
N ALA A 137 20.21 -36.12 8.75
CA ALA A 137 20.46 -36.19 10.19
C ALA A 137 21.26 -37.45 10.58
N THR A 138 20.94 -38.58 9.96
CA THR A 138 21.65 -39.85 10.19
C THR A 138 23.10 -39.77 9.68
N GLN A 139 23.32 -39.20 8.50
CA GLN A 139 24.67 -38.98 7.94
C GLN A 139 25.49 -37.99 8.77
N PHE A 140 24.85 -36.92 9.27
CA PHE A 140 25.48 -35.97 10.18
C PHE A 140 25.91 -36.66 11.48
N ALA A 141 25.01 -37.43 12.10
CA ALA A 141 25.32 -38.18 13.32
C ALA A 141 26.45 -39.20 13.10
N GLN A 142 26.48 -39.89 11.96
CA GLN A 142 27.56 -40.82 11.61
C GLN A 142 28.91 -40.12 11.42
N ARG A 143 28.93 -38.94 10.77
CA ARG A 143 30.16 -38.14 10.62
C ARG A 143 30.62 -37.54 11.95
N ALA A 144 29.70 -37.09 12.79
CA ALA A 144 30.02 -36.61 14.13
C ALA A 144 30.56 -37.73 15.04
N ALA A 145 30.02 -38.95 14.92
CA ALA A 145 30.49 -40.13 15.65
C ALA A 145 31.82 -40.68 15.11
N GLY A 146 32.09 -40.52 13.81
CA GLY A 146 33.35 -40.94 13.18
C GLY A 146 34.49 -39.91 13.23
N GLY A 147 34.24 -38.71 13.77
CA GLY A 147 35.19 -37.60 13.85
C GLY A 147 35.98 -37.48 15.16
N LEU A 148 35.95 -38.52 16.02
CA LEU A 148 36.85 -38.67 17.16
C LEU A 148 38.03 -39.59 16.80
N GLN A 149 38.83 -39.18 15.81
CA GLN A 149 40.21 -39.63 15.61
C GLN A 149 41.05 -38.46 15.08
#